data_AF-A0A345YPU0-F1
#
_entry.id   AF-A0A345YPU0-F1
#
_cell.length_a   1.000
_cell.length_b   1.000
_cell.length_c   1.000
_cell.angle_alpha   90.00
_cell.angle_beta   90.00
_cell.angle_gamma   90.00
#
_symmetry.space_group_name_H-M   'P 1'
#
loop_
_entity.id
_entity.type
_entity.pdbx_description
1 polymer ?
#
loop_
_entity_poly.entity_id
_entity_poly.type
_entity_poly.pdbx_seq_one_letter_code
_entity_poly.pdbx_strand_id
1 'polypeptide(L)'
;MVAGKELSVSQSVPMRPEDRQRLRVLAAENGVGPGLLGRALIKAGIDMLDDPRVQARLTEEIEAEQARQSAAGQAAMKARWHGAESSQETETR
;
A
#
# COMPACT_ATOMS: atom_id res chain seq x y z
N MET A 1 -17.26 33.23 -5.46
CA MET A 1 -16.86 32.27 -4.41
C MET A 1 -17.27 30.88 -4.88
N VAL A 2 -16.32 30.04 -5.30
CA VAL A 2 -16.64 28.67 -5.72
C VAL A 2 -16.86 27.88 -4.45
N ALA A 3 -18.11 27.47 -4.20
CA ALA A 3 -18.45 26.54 -3.14
C ALA A 3 -17.52 25.32 -3.26
N GLY A 4 -16.67 25.12 -2.26
CA GLY A 4 -15.68 24.07 -2.26
C GLY A 4 -16.39 22.73 -2.39
N LYS A 5 -16.19 22.05 -3.53
CA LYS A 5 -16.67 20.69 -3.76
C LYS A 5 -16.21 19.85 -2.56
N GLU A 6 -17.16 19.36 -1.77
CA GLU A 6 -16.87 18.65 -0.53
C GLU A 6 -15.93 17.46 -0.80
N LEU A 7 -14.93 17.29 0.07
CA LEU A 7 -14.01 16.16 0.01
C LEU A 7 -14.73 14.93 0.59
N SER A 8 -15.62 14.34 -0.21
CA SER A 8 -16.50 13.24 0.20
C SER A 8 -15.94 11.85 -0.05
N VAL A 9 -14.86 11.75 -0.84
CA VAL A 9 -14.23 10.46 -1.20
C VAL A 9 -12.86 10.34 -0.54
N SER A 10 -12.62 9.21 0.12
CA SER A 10 -11.33 8.85 0.70
C SER A 10 -10.70 7.70 -0.09
N GLN A 11 -9.39 7.78 -0.28
CA GLN A 11 -8.57 6.69 -0.81
C GLN A 11 -7.70 6.16 0.34
N SER A 12 -7.73 4.85 0.56
CA SER A 12 -6.81 4.19 1.47
C SER A 12 -5.54 3.81 0.71
N VAL A 13 -4.38 4.17 1.24
CA VAL A 13 -3.06 3.81 0.69
C VAL A 13 -2.34 2.97 1.73
N PRO A 14 -2.14 1.66 1.50
CA PRO A 14 -1.32 0.83 2.37
C PRO A 14 0.11 1.36 2.39
N MET A 15 0.70 1.47 3.58
CA MET A 15 2.05 1.99 3.77
C MET A 15 2.78 1.18 4.83
N ARG A 16 4.10 1.13 4.73
CA ARG A 16 4.93 0.59 5.80
C ARG A 16 4.88 1.50 7.05
N PRO A 17 5.06 0.96 8.27
CA PRO A 17 5.06 1.76 9.49
C PRO A 17 6.04 2.94 9.47
N GLU A 18 7.24 2.73 8.92
CA GLU A 18 8.29 3.74 8.79
C GLU A 18 7.89 4.89 7.86
N ASP A 19 7.25 4.60 6.73
CA ASP A 19 6.80 5.63 5.79
C ASP A 19 5.65 6.43 6.38
N ARG A 20 4.73 5.76 7.09
CA ARG A 20 3.67 6.43 7.84
C ARG A 20 4.25 7.36 8.91
N GLN A 21 5.26 6.92 9.64
CA GLN A 21 5.90 7.74 10.66
C GLN A 21 6.62 8.94 10.03
N ARG A 22 7.34 8.73 8.93
CA ARG A 22 8.01 9.79 8.18
C ARG A 22 7.02 10.85 7.68
N LEU A 23 5.87 10.44 7.13
CA LEU A 23 4.82 11.36 6.70
C LEU A 23 4.31 12.21 7.87
N ARG A 24 4.13 11.62 9.06
CA ARG A 24 3.67 12.36 10.25
C ARG A 24 4.69 13.39 10.72
N VAL A 25 5.97 13.05 10.71
CA VAL A 25 7.05 13.98 11.08
C VAL A 25 7.10 15.14 10.10
N LEU A 26 7.15 14.86 8.80
CA LEU A 26 7.17 15.90 7.76
C LEU A 26 5.93 16.80 7.83
N ALA A 27 4.76 16.24 8.12
CA ALA A 27 3.54 17.03 8.29
C ALA A 27 3.65 17.99 9.48
N ALA A 28 4.18 17.52 10.62
CA ALA A 28 4.41 18.34 11.80
C ALA A 28 5.43 19.46 11.53
N GLU A 29 6.54 19.17 10.84
CA GLU A 29 7.54 20.17 10.44
C GLU A 29 6.95 21.28 9.56
N ASN A 30 5.92 20.95 8.77
CA ASN A 30 5.21 21.89 7.91
C ASN A 30 3.97 22.52 8.59
N GLY A 31 3.72 22.23 9.87
CA GLY A 31 2.58 22.78 10.61
C GLY A 31 1.21 22.30 10.12
N VAL A 32 1.14 21.13 9.46
CA VAL A 32 -0.09 20.60 8.86
C VAL A 32 -0.43 19.19 9.34
N GLY A 33 -1.68 18.78 9.15
CA GLY A 33 -2.10 17.39 9.39
C GLY A 33 -1.55 16.42 8.32
N PRO A 34 -1.26 15.16 8.67
CA PRO A 34 -0.73 14.16 7.72
C PRO A 34 -1.61 13.94 6.49
N GLY A 35 -2.94 14.02 6.65
CA GLY A 35 -3.88 13.90 5.53
C GLY A 35 -3.80 15.07 4.55
N LEU A 36 -3.55 16.29 5.05
CA LEU A 36 -3.38 17.47 4.19
C LEU A 36 -2.08 17.38 3.38
N LEU A 37 -0.97 17.04 4.05
CA LEU A 37 0.31 16.83 3.38
C LEU A 37 0.21 15.68 2.37
N GLY A 38 -0.33 14.53 2.77
CA GLY A 38 -0.51 13.37 1.89
C GLY A 38 -1.32 13.72 0.64
N ARG A 39 -2.43 14.46 0.79
CA ARG A 39 -3.21 14.93 -0.35
C ARG A 39 -2.41 15.86 -1.27
N ALA A 40 -1.62 16.78 -0.72
CA ALA A 40 -0.78 17.67 -1.52
C ALA A 40 0.28 16.90 -2.31
N LEU A 41 0.94 15.92 -1.67
CA LEU A 41 1.94 15.06 -2.31
C LEU A 41 1.33 14.19 -3.42
N ILE A 42 0.15 13.62 -3.20
CA ILE A 42 -0.55 12.85 -4.25
C ILE A 42 -0.83 13.73 -5.47
N LYS A 43 -1.36 14.94 -5.26
CA LYS A 43 -1.62 15.88 -6.37
C LYS A 43 -0.34 16.23 -7.13
N ALA A 44 0.72 16.60 -6.41
CA ALA A 44 2.01 16.91 -7.02
C ALA A 44 2.60 15.71 -7.78
N GLY A 45 2.49 14.50 -7.22
CA GLY A 45 2.97 13.28 -7.86
C GLY A 45 2.24 12.95 -9.17
N ILE A 46 0.93 13.21 -9.23
CA ILE A 46 0.13 13.05 -10.47
C ILE A 46 0.65 13.99 -11.57
N ASP A 47 0.94 15.24 -11.22
CA ASP A 47 1.47 16.23 -12.16
C ASP A 47 2.93 15.91 -12.61
N MET A 48 3.59 14.98 -11.92
CA MET A 48 4.98 14.58 -12.17
C MET A 48 5.11 13.14 -12.69
N LEU A 49 4.03 12.54 -13.21
CA LEU A 49 4.08 11.15 -13.68
C LEU A 49 5.15 10.91 -14.76
N ASP A 50 5.45 11.89 -15.61
CA ASP A 50 6.50 11.76 -16.62
C ASP A 50 7.93 11.98 -16.07
N ASP A 51 8.08 12.36 -14.79
CA ASP A 51 9.39 12.50 -14.15
C ASP A 51 10.04 11.11 -13.98
N PRO A 52 11.26 10.89 -14.50
CA PRO A 52 11.94 9.59 -14.39
C PRO A 52 12.08 9.08 -12.96
N ARG A 53 12.16 9.96 -11.96
CA ARG A 53 12.26 9.59 -10.54
C ARG A 53 10.94 9.04 -10.04
N VAL A 54 9.81 9.58 -10.48
CA VAL A 54 8.47 9.08 -10.13
C VAL A 54 8.25 7.73 -10.81
N GLN A 55 8.63 7.60 -12.08
CA GLN A 55 8.56 6.32 -12.80
C GLN A 55 9.42 5.24 -12.14
N ALA A 56 10.65 5.56 -11.74
CA ALA A 56 11.51 4.61 -11.02
C ALA A 56 10.86 4.13 -9.71
N ARG A 57 10.27 5.05 -8.93
CA ARG A 57 9.56 4.69 -7.69
C ARG A 57 8.31 3.85 -7.95
N LEU A 58 7.57 4.14 -9.01
CA LEU A 58 6.41 3.33 -9.40
C LEU A 58 6.83 1.90 -9.76
N THR A 59 7.90 1.74 -10.53
CA THR A 59 8.45 0.41 -10.87
C THR A 59 8.87 -0.37 -9.62
N GLU A 60 9.60 0.27 -8.70
CA GLU A 60 10.00 -0.36 -7.42
C GLU A 60 8.78 -0.87 -6.62
N GLU A 61 7.69 -0.09 -6.55
CA GLU A 61 6.46 -0.48 -5.85
C GLU A 61 5.72 -1.62 -6.56
N ILE A 62 5.68 -1.61 -7.90
CA ILE A 62 5.10 -2.69 -8.70
C ILE A 62 5.84 -4.00 -8.42
N GLU A 63 7.17 -3.98 -8.46
CA GLU A 63 8.00 -5.16 -8.19
C GLU A 63 7.82 -5.67 -6.75
N ALA A 64 7.79 -4.76 -5.78
CA ALA A 64 7.55 -5.11 -4.38
C ALA A 64 6.16 -5.75 -4.18
N GLU A 65 5.12 -5.23 -4.84
CA GLU A 65 3.78 -5.80 -4.76
C GLU A 65 3.69 -7.17 -5.44
N GLN A 66 4.30 -7.36 -6.60
CA GLN A 66 4.38 -8.66 -7.27
C GLN A 66 5.10 -9.70 -6.40
N ALA A 67 6.18 -9.30 -5.72
CA ALA A 67 6.90 -10.16 -4.78
C ALA A 67 6.00 -10.55 -3.59
N ARG A 68 5.26 -9.59 -3.01
CA ARG A 68 4.29 -9.86 -1.92
C ARG A 68 3.21 -10.85 -2.35
N GLN A 69 2.62 -10.66 -3.53
CA GLN A 69 1.58 -11.53 -4.07
C GLN A 69 2.10 -12.94 -4.34
N SER A 70 3.31 -13.05 -4.90
CA SER A 70 3.94 -14.34 -5.16
C SER A 70 4.22 -15.11 -3.85
N ALA A 71 4.74 -14.43 -2.83
CA ALA A 71 4.97 -15.03 -1.51
C ALA A 71 3.66 -15.46 -0.84
N ALA A 72 2.61 -14.64 -0.92
CA ALA A 72 1.28 -14.99 -0.42
C ALA A 72 0.68 -16.21 -1.15
N GLY A 73 0.85 -16.28 -2.47
CA GLY A 73 0.41 -17.42 -3.28
C GLY A 73 1.13 -18.73 -2.90
N GLN A 74 2.44 -18.68 -2.69
CA GLN A 74 3.23 -19.84 -2.22
C GLN A 74 2.83 -20.27 -0.81
N ALA A 75 2.62 -19.32 0.11
CA ALA A 75 2.15 -19.61 1.46
C ALA A 75 0.75 -20.25 1.45
N ALA A 76 -0.15 -19.77 0.59
CA ALA A 76 -1.48 -20.35 0.42
C ALA A 76 -1.42 -21.77 -0.18
N MET A 77 -0.56 -22.02 -1.18
CA MET A 77 -0.34 -23.37 -1.72
C MET A 77 0.23 -24.32 -0.66
N LYS A 78 1.21 -23.88 0.14
CA LYS A 78 1.79 -24.68 1.22
C LYS A 78 0.75 -24.99 2.30
N ALA A 79 -0.08 -24.02 2.68
CA ALA A 79 -1.18 -24.23 3.62
C ALA A 79 -2.23 -25.21 3.09
N ARG A 80 -2.56 -25.15 1.78
CA ARG A 80 -3.48 -26.11 1.13
C ARG A 80 -2.91 -27.53 1.12
N TRP A 81 -1.61 -27.68 0.89
CA TRP A 81 -0.96 -28.99 0.89
C TRP A 81 -0.92 -29.61 2.29
N HIS A 82 -0.49 -28.87 3.31
CA HIS A 82 -0.46 -29.37 4.69
C HIS A 82 -1.85 -29.54 5.32
N GLY A 83 -2.89 -28.85 4.82
CA GLY A 83 -4.28 -29.08 5.23
C GLY A 83 -4.93 -30.30 4.58
N ALA A 84 -4.39 -30.82 3.47
CA ALA A 84 -4.86 -32.04 2.82
C ALA A 84 -4.29 -33.30 3.49
N GLU A 85 -3.06 -33.25 4.00
CA GLU A 85 -2.42 -34.35 4.74
C GLU A 85 -3.11 -34.66 6.07
N SER A 86 -3.62 -33.65 6.78
CA SER A 86 -4.31 -33.84 8.06
C SER A 86 -5.73 -34.40 7.94
N SER A 87 -6.31 -34.43 6.73
CA SER A 87 -7.65 -34.99 6.50
C SER A 87 -7.63 -36.50 6.17
N GLN A 88 -6.45 -37.10 5.92
CA GLN A 88 -6.33 -38.52 5.59
C GLN A 88 -6.06 -39.43 6.81
N GLU A 89 -5.80 -38.87 7.99
CA GLU A 89 -5.45 -39.66 9.19
C GLU A 89 -6.64 -39.86 10.17
N THR A 90 -7.81 -39.28 9.89
CA THR A 90 -8.99 -39.42 10.79
C THR A 90 -10.03 -40.45 10.29
N GLU A 91 -9.89 -40.99 9.08
CA GLU A 91 -10.85 -41.93 8.49
C GLU A 91 -10.29 -43.36 8.42
N THR A 92 -9.75 -43.87 9.53
CA THR A 92 -9.60 -45.31 9.74
C THR A 92 -9.61 -45.64 11.23
N ARG A 93 -10.80 -45.74 11.83
CA ARG A 93 -10.99 -46.51 13.07
C ARG A 93 -12.38 -47.14 13.11
#